data_AF-A0ABD1SUM7-F1
#
_entry.id   AF-A0ABD1SUM7-F1
#
_cell.length_a   1.000
_cell.length_b   1.000
_cell.length_c   1.000
_cell.angle_alpha   90.00
_cell.angle_beta   90.00
_cell.angle_gamma   90.00
#
_symmetry.space_group_name_H-M   'P 1'
#
loop_
_entity.id
_entity.type
_entity.pdbx_description
1 polymer ?
#
loop_
_entity_poly.entity_id
_entity_poly.type
_entity_poly.pdbx_seq_one_letter_code
_entity_poly.pdbx_strand_id
1 'polypeptide(L)'
;MDLSGNKVVSPSNGTTTTVPPLAIPIQSTSIPHGEKPEKFSGVDFKRWQKKMLFYLTTLNLAKFLTEDPPAVQDGENNRDSIIALDAWKHSDFLCKNYIVNGLE
;
A
#
# COMPACT_ATOMS: atom_id res chain seq x y z
N MET A 1 67.11 30.34 10.48
CA MET A 1 65.92 30.63 9.66
C MET A 1 64.75 30.05 10.41
N ASP A 2 63.93 30.90 11.01
CA ASP A 2 62.49 30.68 11.09
C ASP A 2 61.84 32.02 11.46
N LEU A 3 61.11 32.57 10.49
CA LEU A 3 60.40 33.82 10.55
C LEU A 3 58.92 33.50 10.70
N SER A 4 58.30 34.12 11.72
CA SER A 4 57.00 34.78 11.71
C SER A 4 55.74 34.00 11.26
N GLY A 5 54.65 34.13 12.02
CA GLY A 5 53.33 33.79 11.47
C GLY A 5 52.15 33.88 12.42
N ASN A 6 51.49 35.03 12.40
CA ASN A 6 50.27 35.40 13.12
C ASN A 6 49.05 34.47 12.90
N LYS A 7 48.19 34.44 13.93
CA LYS A 7 46.84 33.89 13.95
C LYS A 7 45.83 34.86 13.30
N VAL A 8 45.11 34.44 12.25
CA VAL A 8 43.77 34.95 11.90
C VAL A 8 42.93 33.83 11.30
N VAL A 9 41.66 33.87 11.70
CA VAL A 9 40.54 32.93 11.59
C VAL A 9 40.15 32.52 10.16
N SER A 10 39.78 31.25 9.98
CA SER A 10 39.09 30.73 8.80
C SER A 10 37.58 30.67 9.07
N PRO A 11 36.69 31.09 8.15
CA PRO A 11 35.31 30.62 8.13
C PRO A 11 35.21 29.38 7.23
N SER A 12 34.89 28.22 7.83
CA SER A 12 34.55 27.00 7.08
C SER A 12 33.10 27.08 6.60
N ASN A 13 32.91 27.21 5.29
CA ASN A 13 31.63 26.97 4.63
C ASN A 13 31.36 25.47 4.60
N GLY A 14 30.23 25.05 5.15
CA GLY A 14 29.76 23.66 5.09
C GLY A 14 28.25 23.62 5.31
N THR A 15 27.50 23.76 4.21
CA THR A 15 26.04 23.61 4.17
C THR A 15 25.66 22.18 4.55
N THR A 16 25.10 21.98 5.74
CA THR A 16 24.45 20.71 6.09
C THR A 16 23.11 20.66 5.37
N THR A 17 23.09 20.01 4.19
CA THR A 17 21.85 19.61 3.52
C THR A 17 21.20 18.50 4.33
N THR A 18 20.32 18.88 5.26
CA THR A 18 19.37 17.97 5.90
C THR A 18 18.36 17.53 4.85
N VAL A 19 18.49 16.30 4.35
CA VAL A 19 17.42 15.67 3.57
C VAL A 19 16.25 15.36 4.53
N PRO A 20 15.04 15.87 4.29
CA PRO A 20 13.90 15.43 5.06
C PRO A 20 13.56 13.98 4.69
N PRO A 21 13.11 13.14 5.63
CA PRO A 21 12.55 11.84 5.30
C PRO A 21 11.33 12.06 4.38
N LEU A 22 11.27 11.33 3.26
CA LEU A 22 10.06 11.26 2.43
C LEU A 22 8.94 10.68 3.31
N ALA A 23 8.10 11.55 3.87
CA ALA A 23 6.84 11.16 4.44
C ALA A 23 5.99 10.58 3.30
N ILE A 24 5.77 9.27 3.32
CA ILE A 24 4.76 8.64 2.46
C ILE A 24 3.41 9.20 2.93
N PRO A 25 2.67 9.97 2.11
CA PRO A 25 1.34 10.39 2.51
C PRO A 25 0.48 9.13 2.64
N ILE A 26 -0.07 8.89 3.83
CA ILE A 26 -1.21 7.98 4.00
C ILE A 26 -2.35 8.62 3.21
N GLN A 27 -2.47 8.21 1.95
CA GLN A 27 -3.52 8.69 1.08
C GLN A 27 -4.81 8.04 1.57
N SER A 28 -5.54 8.75 2.42
CA SER A 28 -6.94 8.46 2.71
C SER A 28 -7.70 8.62 1.40
N THR A 29 -7.86 7.52 0.68
CA THR A 29 -8.65 7.44 -0.54
C THR A 29 -10.12 7.58 -0.15
N SER A 30 -10.57 8.83 -0.02
CA SER A 30 -11.96 9.15 -0.33
C SER A 30 -12.16 8.80 -1.81
N ILE A 31 -12.54 7.55 -2.07
CA ILE A 31 -12.95 7.11 -3.40
C ILE A 31 -14.18 7.95 -3.73
N PRO A 32 -14.12 8.85 -4.73
CA PRO A 32 -15.27 9.64 -5.12
C PRO A 32 -16.38 8.66 -5.49
N HIS A 33 -17.52 8.80 -4.81
CA HIS A 33 -18.80 8.14 -5.05
C HIS A 33 -18.80 7.06 -6.16
N GLY A 34 -18.50 5.81 -5.77
CA GLY A 34 -19.43 4.69 -5.98
C GLY A 34 -19.74 4.25 -7.40
N GLU A 35 -18.80 4.23 -8.35
CA GLU A 35 -18.97 3.37 -9.53
C GLU A 35 -18.76 1.90 -9.11
N LYS A 36 -19.83 1.28 -8.61
CA LYS A 36 -19.91 -0.17 -8.42
C LYS A 36 -19.60 -0.85 -9.77
N PRO A 37 -18.81 -1.94 -9.80
CA PRO A 37 -18.51 -2.65 -11.03
C PRO A 37 -19.81 -3.10 -11.71
N GLU A 38 -19.84 -2.95 -13.03
CA GLU A 38 -20.96 -3.39 -13.87
C GLU A 38 -21.26 -4.87 -13.61
N LYS A 39 -22.55 -5.19 -13.43
CA LYS A 39 -23.01 -6.58 -13.34
C LYS A 39 -22.74 -7.31 -14.64
N PHE A 40 -22.40 -8.57 -14.54
CA PHE A 40 -22.11 -9.42 -15.67
C PHE A 40 -23.41 -9.72 -16.43
N SER A 41 -23.49 -9.26 -17.67
CA SER A 41 -24.68 -9.42 -18.51
C SER A 41 -24.80 -10.80 -19.18
N GLY A 42 -23.88 -11.74 -18.89
CA GLY A 42 -23.83 -13.06 -19.53
C GLY A 42 -23.00 -13.10 -20.81
N VAL A 43 -22.56 -11.96 -21.35
CA VAL A 43 -21.75 -11.85 -22.57
C VAL A 43 -20.38 -11.21 -22.29
N ASP A 44 -19.38 -11.50 -23.12
CA ASP A 44 -18.03 -10.93 -23.02
C ASP A 44 -17.34 -11.09 -21.66
N PHE A 45 -17.41 -12.29 -21.07
CA PHE A 45 -16.83 -12.60 -19.74
C PHE A 45 -15.38 -12.10 -19.58
N LYS A 46 -14.54 -12.26 -20.60
CA LYS A 46 -13.14 -11.79 -20.56
C LYS A 46 -13.03 -10.26 -20.38
N ARG A 47 -13.95 -9.50 -20.98
CA ARG A 47 -13.98 -8.04 -20.84
C ARG A 47 -14.50 -7.65 -19.47
N TRP A 48 -15.56 -8.31 -19.00
CA TRP A 48 -16.09 -8.11 -17.65
C TRP A 48 -15.04 -8.42 -16.58
N GLN A 49 -14.36 -9.57 -16.68
CA GLN A 49 -13.31 -9.98 -15.75
C GLN A 49 -12.17 -8.95 -15.68
N LYS A 50 -11.76 -8.36 -16.83
CA LYS A 50 -10.76 -7.29 -16.84
C LYS A 50 -11.24 -6.01 -16.15
N LYS A 51 -12.49 -5.60 -16.38
CA LYS A 51 -13.10 -4.47 -15.65
C LYS A 51 -13.13 -4.73 -14.16
N MET A 52 -13.47 -5.96 -13.76
CA MET A 52 -13.51 -6.36 -12.37
C MET A 52 -12.13 -6.36 -11.70
N LEU A 53 -11.12 -6.88 -12.39
CA LEU A 53 -9.74 -6.82 -11.93
C LEU A 53 -9.27 -5.38 -11.76
N PHE A 54 -9.58 -4.50 -12.72
CA PHE A 54 -9.24 -3.08 -12.63
C PHE A 54 -9.87 -2.42 -11.39
N TYR A 55 -11.17 -2.66 -11.16
CA TYR A 55 -11.87 -2.17 -9.99
C TYR A 55 -11.24 -2.66 -8.67
N LEU A 56 -10.95 -3.96 -8.56
CA LEU A 56 -10.29 -4.52 -7.37
C LEU A 56 -8.89 -3.95 -7.16
N THR A 57 -8.14 -3.65 -8.22
CA THR A 57 -6.84 -2.98 -8.13
C THR A 57 -6.98 -1.57 -7.57
N THR A 58 -7.97 -0.78 -8.00
CA THR A 58 -8.25 0.56 -7.44
C THR A 58 -8.59 0.49 -5.94
N LEU A 59 -9.21 -0.60 -5.49
CA LEU A 59 -9.51 -0.86 -4.08
C LEU A 59 -8.34 -1.49 -3.31
N ASN A 60 -7.20 -1.76 -3.94
CA ASN A 60 -6.08 -2.51 -3.37
C ASN A 60 -6.46 -3.94 -2.89
N LEU A 61 -7.45 -4.55 -3.55
CA LEU A 61 -7.95 -5.90 -3.25
C LEU A 61 -7.49 -6.95 -4.27
N ALA A 62 -6.82 -6.56 -5.36
CA ALA A 62 -6.39 -7.50 -6.41
C ALA A 62 -5.43 -8.59 -5.89
N LYS A 63 -4.59 -8.27 -4.90
CA LYS A 63 -3.64 -9.22 -4.31
C LYS A 63 -4.30 -10.48 -3.71
N PHE A 64 -5.51 -10.34 -3.18
CA PHE A 64 -6.26 -11.45 -2.56
C PHE A 64 -6.77 -12.48 -3.59
N LEU A 65 -6.60 -12.22 -4.89
CA LEU A 65 -6.91 -13.19 -5.95
C LEU A 65 -5.79 -14.22 -6.16
N THR A 66 -4.58 -13.92 -5.72
CA THR A 66 -3.37 -14.69 -6.08
C THR A 66 -2.45 -14.98 -4.91
N GLU A 67 -2.48 -14.16 -3.86
CA GLU A 67 -1.63 -14.32 -2.68
C GLU A 67 -2.31 -15.17 -1.60
N ASP A 68 -1.49 -15.87 -0.82
CA ASP A 68 -1.92 -16.62 0.34
C ASP A 68 -2.03 -15.73 1.58
N PRO A 69 -2.85 -16.12 2.58
CA PRO A 69 -2.92 -15.41 3.87
C PRO A 69 -1.56 -15.33 4.57
N PRO A 70 -1.33 -14.30 5.39
CA PRO A 70 -0.11 -14.22 6.19
C PRO A 70 0.00 -15.42 7.15
N ALA A 71 1.21 -15.93 7.31
CA ALA A 71 1.49 -16.98 8.27
C ALA A 71 1.29 -16.46 9.71
N VAL A 72 0.65 -17.27 10.55
CA VAL A 72 0.57 -17.02 11.99
C VAL A 72 1.82 -17.61 12.63
N GLN A 73 2.50 -16.84 13.46
CA GLN A 73 3.65 -17.35 14.22
C GLN A 73 3.15 -18.13 15.45
N ASP A 74 3.76 -19.27 15.72
CA ASP A 74 3.49 -20.04 16.94
C ASP A 74 4.34 -19.47 18.08
N GLY A 75 3.69 -18.95 19.13
CA GLY A 75 4.35 -18.40 20.32
C GLY A 75 3.53 -17.35 21.06
N GLU A 76 3.98 -17.01 22.28
CA GLU A 76 3.27 -16.09 23.20
C GLU A 76 3.17 -14.63 22.68
N ASN A 77 3.97 -14.26 21.68
CA ASN A 77 3.98 -12.92 21.07
C ASN A 77 3.42 -12.90 19.63
N ASN A 78 2.38 -13.68 19.34
CA ASN A 78 1.81 -13.77 17.99
C ASN A 78 0.68 -12.76 17.70
N ARG A 79 0.40 -11.84 18.62
CA ARG A 79 -0.73 -10.92 18.55
C ARG A 79 -0.79 -10.14 17.22
N ASP A 80 0.34 -9.61 16.76
CA ASP A 80 0.39 -8.83 15.51
C ASP A 80 0.11 -9.72 14.29
N SER A 81 0.56 -10.98 14.29
CA SER A 81 0.25 -11.93 13.22
C SER A 81 -1.23 -12.32 13.19
N ILE A 82 -1.89 -12.41 14.35
CA ILE A 82 -3.33 -12.65 14.44
C ILE A 82 -4.10 -11.43 13.90
N ILE A 83 -3.72 -10.21 14.29
CA ILE A 83 -4.34 -8.97 13.79
C ILE A 83 -4.18 -8.88 12.27
N ALA A 84 -2.99 -9.17 11.75
CA ALA A 84 -2.72 -9.19 10.31
C ALA A 84 -3.58 -10.23 9.58
N LEU A 85 -3.74 -11.43 10.15
CA LEU A 85 -4.60 -12.47 9.59
C LEU A 85 -6.08 -12.06 9.58
N ASP A 86 -6.58 -11.44 10.64
CA ASP A 86 -7.98 -11.01 10.70
C ASP A 86 -8.26 -9.86 9.71
N ALA A 87 -7.33 -8.91 9.58
CA ALA A 87 -7.40 -7.87 8.55
C ALA A 87 -7.35 -8.48 7.13
N TRP A 88 -6.53 -9.50 6.93
CA TRP A 88 -6.47 -10.25 5.66
C TRP A 88 -7.81 -10.91 5.35
N LYS A 89 -8.38 -11.67 6.28
CA LYS A 89 -9.68 -12.35 6.11
C LYS A 89 -10.80 -11.37 5.78
N HIS A 90 -10.85 -10.22 6.44
CA HIS A 90 -11.85 -9.20 6.15
C HIS A 90 -11.72 -8.67 4.72
N SER A 91 -10.48 -8.39 4.28
CA SER A 91 -10.21 -7.88 2.93
C SER A 91 -10.46 -8.94 1.85
N ASP A 92 -10.11 -10.19 2.10
CA ASP A 92 -10.42 -11.35 1.25
C ASP A 92 -11.94 -11.53 1.08
N PHE A 93 -12.69 -11.44 2.18
CA PHE A 93 -14.15 -11.48 2.15
C PHE A 93 -14.73 -10.35 1.27
N LEU A 94 -14.23 -9.11 1.43
CA LEU A 94 -14.65 -7.99 0.60
C LEU A 94 -14.34 -8.23 -0.88
N CYS A 95 -13.15 -8.72 -1.21
CA CYS A 95 -12.73 -9.03 -2.58
C CYS A 95 -13.70 -10.03 -3.24
N LYS A 96 -13.97 -11.15 -2.56
CA LYS A 96 -14.92 -12.18 -3.02
C LYS A 96 -16.34 -11.64 -3.15
N ASN A 97 -16.79 -10.85 -2.18
CA ASN A 97 -18.12 -10.23 -2.20
C ASN A 97 -18.29 -9.30 -3.42
N TYR A 98 -17.26 -8.54 -3.82
CA TYR A 98 -17.36 -7.70 -5.02
C TYR A 98 -17.46 -8.52 -6.30
N ILE A 99 -16.70 -9.62 -6.41
CA ILE A 99 -16.78 -10.51 -7.57
C ILE A 99 -18.17 -11.13 -7.67
N VAL A 100 -18.68 -11.68 -6.57
CA VAL A 100 -20.01 -12.32 -6.53
C VAL A 100 -21.11 -11.31 -6.85
N ASN A 101 -21.09 -10.12 -6.25
CA ASN A 101 -22.06 -9.06 -6.54
C ASN A 101 -22.00 -8.53 -7.97
N GLY A 102 -20.89 -8.72 -8.67
CA GLY A 102 -20.76 -8.41 -10.07
C GLY A 102 -21.21 -9.57 -10.98
N LEU A 103 -21.40 -10.77 -10.46
CA LEU A 103 -21.92 -11.93 -11.20
C LEU A 103 -23.44 -12.08 -11.06
N GLU A 104 -24.02 -11.65 -9.93
CA GLU A 104 -25.47 -11.53 -9.71
C GLU A 104 -26.09 -10.37 -10.50
#